data_AF-A0A4Y6KY88-F1
#
_entry.id   AF-A0A4Y6KY88-F1
#
_cell.length_a   1.000
_cell.length_b   1.000
_cell.length_c   1.000
_cell.angle_alpha   90.00
_cell.angle_beta   90.00
_cell.angle_gamma   90.00
#
_symmetry.space_group_name_H-M   'P 1'
#
loop_
_entity.id
_entity.type
_entity.pdbx_description
1 polymer ?
#
loop_
_entity_poly.entity_id
_entity_poly.type
_entity_poly.pdbx_seq_one_letter_code
_entity_poly.pdbx_strand_id
1 'polypeptide(L)'
;MHNTTRASQLVAAVVLAASPPANAAGPAEAAFIQCAACHQAEKGAAHGVGPNLFGVFGREKAAAPDYVFSRTLRKQGGVWTEAELHRWLENPQAYAPGTKMAYGGLKDEAARQAVIDFLKTLR
;
A
#
# COMPACT_ATOMS: atom_id res chain seq x y z
N MET A 1 24.54 -66.40 -32.00
CA MET A 1 23.70 -66.11 -30.82
C MET A 1 24.44 -65.11 -29.94
N HIS A 2 24.22 -63.81 -30.11
CA HIS A 2 24.72 -62.80 -29.17
C HIS A 2 23.63 -61.72 -29.01
N ASN A 3 23.06 -61.70 -27.80
CA ASN A 3 22.03 -60.77 -27.34
C ASN A 3 22.73 -59.66 -26.55
N THR A 4 22.56 -58.40 -26.95
CA THR A 4 23.02 -57.26 -26.14
C THR A 4 21.88 -56.26 -25.97
N THR A 5 21.27 -56.33 -24.80
CA THR A 5 20.23 -55.45 -24.30
C THR A 5 20.85 -54.09 -23.97
N ARG A 6 20.37 -53.00 -24.58
CA ARG A 6 20.71 -51.63 -24.17
C ARG A 6 19.80 -51.22 -23.01
N ALA A 7 20.37 -51.11 -21.81
CA ALA A 7 19.71 -50.47 -20.67
C ALA A 7 19.62 -48.96 -20.92
N SER A 8 18.41 -48.43 -21.11
CA SER A 8 18.16 -46.99 -21.09
C SER A 8 17.99 -46.53 -19.64
N GLN A 9 18.95 -45.75 -19.15
CA GLN A 9 18.82 -45.07 -17.86
C GLN A 9 17.90 -43.86 -18.04
N LEU A 10 16.71 -43.91 -17.43
CA LEU A 10 15.84 -42.75 -17.23
C LEU A 10 16.49 -41.85 -16.16
N VAL A 11 16.95 -40.67 -16.56
CA VAL A 11 17.34 -39.60 -15.64
C VAL A 11 16.06 -38.86 -15.24
N ALA A 12 15.60 -39.06 -14.00
CA ALA A 12 14.48 -38.30 -13.45
C ALA A 12 14.95 -36.86 -13.13
N ALA A 13 14.41 -35.88 -13.86
CA ALA A 13 14.60 -34.48 -13.54
C ALA A 13 13.80 -34.13 -12.29
N VAL A 14 14.50 -33.90 -11.16
CA VAL A 14 13.91 -33.28 -9.97
C VAL A 14 13.71 -31.80 -10.30
N VAL A 15 12.45 -31.42 -10.54
CA VAL A 15 12.07 -30.01 -10.64
C VAL A 15 12.03 -29.46 -9.22
N LEU A 16 13.05 -28.70 -8.86
CA LEU A 16 13.10 -27.98 -7.59
C LEU A 16 12.11 -26.80 -7.67
N ALA A 17 10.93 -26.97 -7.08
CA ALA A 17 9.99 -25.87 -6.90
C ALA A 17 10.60 -24.86 -5.91
N ALA A 18 11.18 -23.78 -6.42
CA ALA A 18 11.61 -22.66 -5.60
C ALA A 18 10.36 -22.01 -4.98
N SER A 19 10.20 -22.14 -3.67
CA SER A 19 9.22 -21.34 -2.93
C SER A 19 9.69 -19.89 -2.92
N PRO A 20 8.80 -18.89 -3.15
CA PRO A 20 9.19 -17.49 -3.08
C PRO A 20 9.68 -17.15 -1.66
N PRO A 21 10.68 -16.25 -1.52
CA PRO A 21 11.19 -15.87 -0.21
C PRO A 21 10.09 -15.21 0.63
N ALA A 22 10.02 -15.58 1.90
CA ALA A 22 9.01 -15.16 2.89
C ALA A 22 9.00 -13.66 3.25
N ASN A 23 9.69 -12.82 2.48
CA ASN A 23 9.83 -11.38 2.73
C ASN A 23 9.57 -10.50 1.50
N ALA A 24 9.09 -11.07 0.38
CA ALA A 24 8.56 -10.23 -0.69
C ALA A 24 7.21 -9.66 -0.23
N ALA A 25 7.24 -8.42 0.30
CA ALA A 25 6.06 -7.60 0.44
C ALA A 25 5.23 -7.71 -0.85
N GLY A 26 3.93 -7.98 -0.73
CA GLY A 26 3.06 -8.04 -1.90
C GLY A 26 3.12 -6.72 -2.67
N PRO A 27 2.74 -6.68 -3.96
CA PRO A 27 2.74 -5.44 -4.74
C PRO A 27 1.99 -4.29 -4.05
N ALA A 28 0.96 -4.60 -3.25
CA ALA A 28 0.20 -3.63 -2.47
C ALA A 28 1.01 -3.04 -1.30
N GLU A 29 1.69 -3.86 -0.49
CA GLU A 29 2.61 -3.39 0.54
C GLU A 29 3.77 -2.58 -0.05
N ALA A 30 4.29 -2.97 -1.22
CA ALA A 30 5.34 -2.23 -1.90
C ALA A 30 4.90 -0.81 -2.30
N ALA A 31 3.64 -0.64 -2.71
CA ALA A 31 3.07 0.68 -3.02
C ALA A 31 3.00 1.60 -1.80
N PHE A 32 2.80 1.04 -0.60
CA PHE A 32 2.67 1.80 0.65
C PHE A 32 4.01 2.19 1.30
N ILE A 33 5.16 1.72 0.78
CA ILE A 33 6.48 1.94 1.40
C ILE A 33 6.75 3.42 1.67
N GLN A 34 6.38 4.32 0.76
CA GLN A 34 6.59 5.77 0.95
C GLN A 34 5.73 6.36 2.07
N CYS A 35 4.59 5.74 2.39
CA CYS A 35 3.65 6.18 3.41
C CYS A 35 4.04 5.65 4.80
N ALA A 36 4.68 4.48 4.86
CA ALA A 36 5.04 3.77 6.09
C ALA A 36 6.00 4.55 7.00
N ALA A 37 6.76 5.51 6.46
CA ALA A 37 7.62 6.38 7.25
C ALA A 37 6.83 7.27 8.24
N CYS A 38 5.56 7.57 7.94
CA CYS A 38 4.73 8.48 8.73
C CYS A 38 3.47 7.82 9.28
N HIS A 39 2.99 6.75 8.64
CA HIS A 39 1.69 6.16 8.91
C HIS A 39 1.80 4.69 9.27
N GLN A 40 1.04 4.28 10.28
CA GLN A 40 0.79 2.88 10.61
C GLN A 40 -0.47 2.40 9.85
N ALA A 41 -0.50 1.11 9.50
CA ALA A 41 -1.58 0.50 8.73
C ALA A 41 -2.34 -0.57 9.53
N GLU A 42 -1.80 -1.01 10.67
CA GLU A 42 -2.36 -2.04 11.52
C GLU A 42 -3.51 -1.50 12.38
N LYS A 43 -4.53 -2.34 12.61
CA LYS A 43 -5.67 -2.00 13.45
C LYS A 43 -5.21 -1.69 14.88
N GLY A 44 -5.57 -0.50 15.36
CA GLY A 44 -5.30 -0.08 16.73
C GLY A 44 -3.85 0.35 17.00
N ALA A 45 -2.97 0.34 15.99
CA ALA A 45 -1.63 0.89 16.15
C ALA A 45 -1.69 2.40 16.39
N ALA A 46 -0.71 2.91 17.15
CA ALA A 46 -0.63 4.31 17.50
C ALA A 46 -0.47 5.22 16.27
N HIS A 47 -0.78 6.50 16.46
CA HIS A 47 -0.41 7.53 15.49
C HIS A 47 1.09 7.81 15.55
N GLY A 48 1.66 8.24 14.43
CA GLY A 48 3.04 8.68 14.34
C GLY A 48 3.12 10.14 13.88
N VAL A 49 4.01 10.40 12.93
CA VAL A 49 4.03 11.70 12.22
C VAL A 49 2.68 11.95 11.56
N GLY A 50 2.08 10.93 10.95
CA GLY A 50 0.73 10.90 10.41
C GLY A 50 -0.25 10.09 11.27
N PRO A 51 -1.58 10.22 11.03
CA PRO A 51 -2.58 9.37 11.66
C PRO A 51 -2.44 7.91 11.23
N ASN A 52 -3.00 7.00 12.02
CA ASN A 52 -3.18 5.60 11.61
C ASN A 52 -4.19 5.53 10.44
N LEU A 53 -3.87 4.72 9.42
CA LEU A 53 -4.65 4.62 8.19
C LEU A 53 -5.53 3.37 8.11
N PHE A 54 -5.56 2.52 9.13
CA PHE A 54 -6.49 1.41 9.21
C PHE A 54 -7.94 1.92 9.09
N GLY A 55 -8.72 1.34 8.18
CA GLY A 55 -10.10 1.74 7.91
C GLY A 55 -10.27 3.14 7.31
N VAL A 56 -9.26 3.68 6.60
CA VAL A 56 -9.32 5.06 6.08
C VAL A 56 -10.21 5.20 4.86
N PHE A 57 -10.28 4.17 4.00
CA PHE A 57 -11.11 4.23 2.80
C PHE A 57 -12.60 4.32 3.18
N GLY A 58 -13.29 5.34 2.65
CA GLY A 58 -14.68 5.64 2.98
C GLY A 58 -14.91 6.36 4.33
N ARG A 59 -13.88 6.53 5.16
CA ARG A 59 -13.99 7.29 6.42
C ARG A 59 -14.06 8.79 6.15
N GLU A 60 -14.71 9.53 7.06
CA GLU A 60 -14.66 10.99 7.06
C GLU A 60 -13.22 11.51 7.11
N LYS A 61 -12.98 12.58 6.34
CA LYS A 61 -11.66 13.22 6.30
C LYS A 61 -11.36 13.86 7.66
N ALA A 62 -10.12 13.73 8.10
CA ALA A 62 -9.65 14.29 9.38
C ALA A 62 -10.45 13.83 10.62
N ALA A 63 -10.90 12.57 10.62
CA ALA A 63 -11.74 12.01 11.68
C ALA A 63 -11.08 10.87 12.49
N ALA A 64 -9.76 10.63 12.34
CA ALA A 64 -9.09 9.69 13.25
C ALA A 64 -9.11 10.26 14.68
N PRO A 65 -9.58 9.49 15.68
CA PRO A 65 -9.64 9.98 17.06
C PRO A 65 -8.23 10.33 17.54
N ASP A 66 -8.12 11.32 18.43
CA ASP A 66 -6.87 11.67 19.11
C ASP A 66 -5.68 12.09 18.21
N TYR A 67 -5.90 12.36 16.91
CA TYR A 67 -4.91 12.94 16.01
C TYR A 67 -5.21 14.42 15.68
N VAL A 68 -4.19 15.28 15.76
CA VAL A 68 -4.34 16.72 15.53
C VAL A 68 -4.11 17.11 14.06
N PHE A 69 -5.19 17.07 13.30
CA PHE A 69 -5.21 17.45 11.88
C PHE A 69 -4.93 18.94 11.62
N SER A 70 -4.52 19.25 10.38
CA SER A 70 -4.47 20.64 9.90
C SER A 70 -5.88 21.22 9.81
N ARG A 71 -6.02 22.53 10.06
CA ARG A 71 -7.32 23.21 9.90
C ARG A 71 -7.82 23.12 8.46
N THR A 72 -6.91 23.14 7.49
CA THR A 72 -7.24 23.15 6.07
C THR A 72 -7.72 21.79 5.58
N LEU A 73 -7.16 20.67 6.07
CA LEU A 73 -7.70 19.35 5.76
C LEU A 73 -9.08 19.15 6.39
N ARG A 74 -9.28 19.58 7.64
CA ARG A 74 -10.60 19.52 8.30
C ARG A 74 -11.69 20.27 7.52
N LYS A 75 -11.35 21.39 6.86
CA LYS A 75 -12.29 22.18 6.07
C LYS A 75 -12.73 21.51 4.77
N GLN A 76 -12.00 20.50 4.28
CA GLN A 76 -12.38 19.79 3.06
C GLN A 76 -13.67 18.99 3.22
N GLY A 77 -13.93 18.49 4.44
CA GLY A 77 -15.13 17.72 4.76
C GLY A 77 -15.32 16.46 3.89
N GLY A 78 -16.46 15.80 4.08
CA GLY A 78 -16.80 14.58 3.33
C GLY A 78 -15.93 13.38 3.68
N VAL A 79 -15.91 12.39 2.80
CA VAL A 79 -15.26 11.08 3.01
C VAL A 79 -14.12 10.83 2.03
N TRP A 80 -13.21 9.93 2.39
CA TRP A 80 -12.15 9.45 1.50
C TRP A 80 -12.68 8.45 0.48
N THR A 81 -13.23 8.98 -0.62
CA THR A 81 -13.48 8.17 -1.83
C THR A 81 -12.18 7.98 -2.62
N GLU A 82 -12.21 7.05 -3.57
CA GLU A 82 -11.11 6.85 -4.53
C GLU A 82 -10.73 8.13 -5.28
N ALA A 83 -11.72 8.86 -5.82
CA ALA A 83 -11.49 10.12 -6.52
C ALA A 83 -10.90 11.22 -5.61
N GLU A 84 -11.28 11.25 -4.32
CA GLU A 84 -10.70 12.16 -3.35
C GLU A 84 -9.26 11.78 -2.99
N LEU A 85 -8.98 10.47 -2.87
CA LEU A 85 -7.64 9.97 -2.60
C LEU A 85 -6.70 10.21 -3.78
N HIS A 86 -7.14 10.07 -5.03
CA HIS A 86 -6.30 10.44 -6.18
C HIS A 86 -5.90 11.92 -6.13
N ARG A 87 -6.86 12.83 -5.93
CA ARG A 87 -6.59 14.27 -5.84
C ARG A 87 -5.68 14.61 -4.66
N TRP A 88 -5.91 13.96 -3.52
CA TRP A 88 -5.10 14.14 -2.32
C TRP A 88 -3.65 13.67 -2.53
N LEU A 89 -3.47 12.45 -3.03
CA LEU A 89 -2.16 11.85 -3.21
C LEU A 89 -1.37 12.52 -4.34
N GLU A 90 -2.02 13.05 -5.37
CA GLU A 90 -1.35 13.75 -6.47
C GLU A 90 -0.68 15.04 -6.02
N ASN A 91 -1.35 15.84 -5.18
CA ASN A 91 -0.81 17.07 -4.64
C ASN A 91 -1.52 17.50 -3.34
N PRO A 92 -1.03 17.06 -2.17
CA PRO A 92 -1.66 17.37 -0.89
C PRO A 92 -1.72 18.87 -0.58
N GLN A 93 -0.70 19.63 -0.98
CA GLN A 93 -0.65 21.08 -0.75
C GLN A 93 -1.61 21.85 -1.68
N ALA A 94 -1.87 21.37 -2.90
CA ALA A 94 -2.92 21.96 -3.73
C ALA A 94 -4.32 21.60 -3.23
N TYR A 95 -4.51 20.35 -2.79
CA TYR A 95 -5.80 19.87 -2.31
C TYR A 95 -6.22 20.54 -0.99
N ALA A 96 -5.31 20.63 -0.01
CA ALA A 96 -5.53 21.36 1.24
C ALA A 96 -4.32 22.26 1.56
N PRO A 97 -4.31 23.50 1.04
CA PRO A 97 -3.21 24.45 1.25
C PRO A 97 -2.85 24.62 2.72
N GLY A 98 -1.56 24.50 3.06
CA GLY A 98 -1.10 24.56 4.45
C GLY A 98 -1.41 23.31 5.27
N THR A 99 -1.69 22.18 4.61
CA THR A 99 -1.76 20.90 5.31
C THR A 99 -0.41 20.55 5.94
N LYS A 100 -0.46 19.83 7.08
CA LYS A 100 0.72 19.37 7.81
C LYS A 100 1.39 18.15 7.17
N MET A 101 0.75 17.50 6.20
CA MET A 101 1.35 16.37 5.48
C MET A 101 2.45 16.87 4.55
N ALA A 102 3.71 16.72 4.97
CA ALA A 102 4.89 17.09 4.21
C ALA A 102 5.21 16.02 3.15
N TYR A 103 4.36 15.94 2.12
CA TYR A 103 4.51 15.00 1.01
C TYR A 103 4.43 15.75 -0.32
N GLY A 104 5.39 15.51 -1.20
CA GLY A 104 5.49 16.18 -2.51
C GLY A 104 4.40 15.77 -3.52
N GLY A 105 3.66 14.71 -3.20
CA GLY A 105 2.64 14.13 -4.07
C GLY A 105 3.19 13.02 -4.97
N LEU A 106 2.27 12.22 -5.50
CA LEU A 106 2.52 11.06 -6.34
C LEU A 106 1.87 11.31 -7.71
N LYS A 107 2.67 11.73 -8.69
CA LYS A 107 2.17 12.18 -10.01
C LYS A 107 1.74 11.04 -10.92
N ASP A 108 2.37 9.88 -10.79
CA ASP A 108 2.00 8.70 -11.54
C ASP A 108 0.66 8.15 -11.04
N GLU A 109 -0.31 8.02 -11.95
CA GLU A 109 -1.66 7.59 -11.61
C GLU A 109 -1.71 6.11 -11.19
N ALA A 110 -0.96 5.25 -11.85
CA ALA A 110 -0.90 3.83 -11.52
C ALA A 110 -0.31 3.61 -10.12
N ALA A 111 0.71 4.38 -9.75
CA ALA A 111 1.27 4.37 -8.40
C ALA A 111 0.26 4.88 -7.36
N ARG A 112 -0.51 5.94 -7.66
CA ARG A 112 -1.63 6.37 -6.79
C ARG A 112 -2.66 5.27 -6.63
N GLN A 113 -3.05 4.63 -7.73
CA GLN A 113 -4.02 3.55 -7.72
C GLN A 113 -3.54 2.40 -6.83
N ALA A 114 -2.29 2.00 -6.95
CA ALA A 114 -1.72 0.93 -6.13
C ALA A 114 -1.75 1.26 -4.63
N VAL A 115 -1.46 2.50 -4.24
CA VAL A 115 -1.61 2.96 -2.84
C VAL A 115 -3.07 2.91 -2.41
N ILE A 116 -4.00 3.39 -3.24
CA ILE A 116 -5.42 3.42 -2.93
C ILE A 116 -5.97 1.99 -2.77
N ASP A 117 -5.55 1.07 -3.62
CA ASP A 117 -5.95 -0.33 -3.54
C ASP A 117 -5.42 -1.00 -2.27
N PHE A 118 -4.19 -0.67 -1.84
CA PHE A 118 -3.72 -1.05 -0.50
C PHE A 118 -4.59 -0.45 0.61
N LEU A 119 -4.93 0.84 0.57
CA LEU A 119 -5.80 1.45 1.58
C LEU A 119 -7.20 0.80 1.66
N LYS A 120 -7.73 0.30 0.54
CA LYS A 120 -9.00 -0.45 0.49
C LYS A 120 -8.93 -1.80 1.22
N THR A 121 -7.73 -2.39 1.40
CA THR A 121 -7.57 -3.66 2.13
C THR A 121 -7.54 -3.48 3.65
N LEU A 122 -7.30 -2.26 4.14
CA LEU A 122 -7.17 -1.97 5.57
C LEU A 122 -8.55 -1.90 6.26
N ARG A 123 -9.13 -3.05 6.63
CA ARG A 123 -10.47 -3.15 7.22
C ARG A 123 -10.59 -4.26 8.25
#